data_AF-A0A7S3CYN6-F1
#
_entry.id   AF-A0A7S3CYN6-F1
#
_cell.length_a   1.000
_cell.length_b   1.000
_cell.length_c   1.000
_cell.angle_alpha   90.00
_cell.angle_beta   90.00
_cell.angle_gamma   90.00
#
_symmetry.space_group_name_H-M   'P 1'
#
loop_
_entity.id
_entity.type
_entity.pdbx_description
1 polymer ?
#
loop_
_entity_poly.entity_id
_entity_poly.type
_entity_poly.pdbx_seq_one_letter_code
_entity_poly.pdbx_strand_id
1 'polypeptide(L)'
;MIFLQRTSAFEQKWIVRIILKDMHCRMSEKSVLNALHKDGYEYYTRCQDLEEVANEVCKDDFKLTRLEVKLNRPFKPMLAERVLVDEVEKWMSKTRDLYLEEVEDEVEASSDSTYLSALPLFYIEEKFDGERMLVHKDGDSVRVFGRTSKEWSAIYAPALQKVIVENVSA
;
A
#
# COMPACT_ATOMS: atom_id res chain seq x y z
N MET A 1 -3.62 -14.04 -36.00
CA MET A 1 -4.89 -14.80 -36.09
C MET A 1 -4.79 -16.27 -35.63
N ILE A 2 -3.65 -16.75 -35.13
CA ILE A 2 -3.47 -18.17 -34.73
C ILE A 2 -4.20 -18.51 -33.41
N PHE A 3 -4.36 -17.52 -32.52
CA PHE A 3 -4.90 -17.74 -31.18
C PHE A 3 -6.40 -18.15 -31.17
N LEU A 4 -7.20 -17.59 -32.09
CA LEU A 4 -8.63 -17.93 -32.24
C LEU A 4 -8.86 -19.28 -32.93
N GLN A 5 -7.88 -19.76 -33.71
CA GLN A 5 -7.99 -21.04 -34.42
C GLN A 5 -7.68 -22.25 -33.53
N ARG A 6 -7.05 -22.02 -32.37
CA ARG A 6 -6.59 -23.08 -31.45
C ARG A 6 -7.35 -23.13 -30.12
N THR A 7 -8.38 -22.30 -29.95
CA THR A 7 -9.15 -22.19 -28.71
C THR A 7 -10.63 -22.39 -28.98
N SER A 8 -11.33 -23.05 -28.06
CA SER A 8 -12.79 -23.21 -28.09
C SER A 8 -13.51 -21.89 -27.83
N ALA A 9 -14.78 -21.80 -28.22
CA ALA A 9 -15.59 -20.60 -27.96
C ALA A 9 -15.68 -20.25 -26.46
N PHE A 10 -15.63 -21.27 -25.57
CA PHE A 10 -15.61 -21.06 -24.13
C PHE A 10 -14.30 -20.47 -23.64
N GLU A 11 -13.16 -20.99 -24.10
CA GLU A 11 -11.83 -20.43 -23.77
C GLU A 11 -11.68 -19.01 -24.33
N GLN A 12 -12.13 -18.77 -25.56
CA GLN A 12 -12.12 -17.43 -26.16
C GLN A 12 -12.90 -16.42 -25.31
N LYS A 13 -14.08 -16.80 -24.79
CA LYS A 13 -14.85 -15.94 -23.88
C LYS A 13 -14.03 -15.54 -22.65
N TRP A 14 -13.33 -16.48 -22.01
CA TRP A 14 -12.52 -16.18 -20.83
C TRP A 14 -11.25 -15.40 -21.16
N ILE A 15 -10.62 -15.67 -22.30
CA ILE A 15 -9.44 -14.93 -22.73
C ILE A 15 -9.81 -13.48 -23.04
N VAL A 16 -10.93 -13.22 -23.71
CA VAL A 16 -11.44 -11.86 -23.92
C VAL A 16 -11.64 -11.15 -22.59
N ARG A 17 -12.19 -11.83 -21.57
CA ARG A 17 -12.34 -11.26 -20.22
C ARG A 17 -11.01 -10.94 -19.55
N ILE A 18 -9.99 -11.80 -19.69
CA ILE A 18 -8.64 -11.55 -19.19
C ILE A 18 -8.03 -10.32 -19.88
N ILE A 19 -8.15 -10.21 -21.20
CA ILE A 19 -7.64 -9.08 -21.99
C ILE A 19 -8.32 -7.77 -21.56
N LEU A 20 -9.65 -7.80 -21.38
CA LEU A 20 -10.41 -6.65 -20.90
C LEU A 20 -10.23 -6.37 -19.40
N LYS A 21 -9.54 -7.26 -18.67
CA LYS A 21 -9.34 -7.23 -17.22
C LYS A 21 -10.65 -7.21 -16.42
N ASP A 22 -11.67 -7.88 -16.94
CA ASP A 22 -13.00 -7.96 -16.33
C ASP A 22 -13.55 -9.41 -16.40
N MET A 23 -13.33 -10.15 -15.32
CA MET A 23 -13.63 -11.58 -15.24
C MET A 23 -15.08 -11.89 -14.87
N HIS A 24 -15.81 -10.95 -14.26
CA HIS A 24 -17.16 -11.14 -13.73
C HIS A 24 -17.33 -12.44 -12.91
N CYS A 25 -16.32 -12.83 -12.12
CA CYS A 25 -16.32 -14.07 -11.33
C CYS A 25 -17.04 -13.94 -9.97
N ARG A 26 -17.61 -12.77 -9.65
CA ARG A 26 -18.28 -12.46 -8.37
C ARG A 26 -17.43 -12.72 -7.12
N MET A 27 -16.10 -12.67 -7.28
CA MET A 27 -15.15 -12.81 -6.19
C MET A 27 -14.34 -11.52 -6.06
N SER A 28 -14.10 -11.10 -4.82
CA SER A 28 -13.19 -9.99 -4.55
C SER A 28 -11.73 -10.44 -4.62
N GLU A 29 -10.82 -9.52 -4.93
CA GLU A 29 -9.38 -9.76 -4.86
C GLU A 29 -8.96 -10.31 -3.48
N LYS A 30 -9.51 -9.73 -2.40
CA LYS A 30 -9.29 -10.23 -1.03
C LYS A 30 -9.72 -11.68 -0.87
N SER A 31 -10.86 -12.07 -1.42
CA SER A 31 -11.36 -13.45 -1.35
C SER A 31 -10.44 -14.42 -2.10
N VAL A 32 -9.90 -14.02 -3.26
CA VAL A 32 -8.99 -14.85 -4.05
C VAL A 32 -7.65 -15.00 -3.35
N LEU A 33 -7.04 -13.89 -2.90
CA LEU A 33 -5.73 -13.92 -2.25
C LEU A 33 -5.78 -14.63 -0.88
N ASN A 34 -6.88 -14.46 -0.14
CA ASN A 34 -7.04 -15.15 1.14
C ASN A 34 -7.35 -16.65 1.00
N ALA A 35 -7.78 -17.09 -0.19
CA ALA A 35 -7.91 -18.51 -0.49
C ALA A 35 -6.54 -19.18 -0.72
N LEU A 36 -5.52 -18.42 -1.13
CA LEU A 36 -4.14 -18.92 -1.23
C LEU A 36 -3.51 -19.07 0.17
N HIS A 37 -3.69 -18.06 1.02
CA HIS A 37 -3.24 -18.07 2.41
C HIS A 37 -3.99 -17.01 3.20
N LYS A 38 -4.21 -17.24 4.51
CA LYS A 38 -4.96 -16.32 5.39
C LYS A 38 -4.52 -14.86 5.30
N ASP A 39 -3.21 -14.63 5.15
CA ASP A 39 -2.58 -13.30 5.14
C ASP A 39 -2.21 -12.81 3.72
N GLY A 40 -2.64 -13.53 2.68
CA GLY A 40 -2.23 -13.24 1.28
C GLY A 40 -2.62 -11.84 0.80
N TYR A 41 -3.81 -11.37 1.15
CA TYR A 41 -4.26 -10.01 0.80
C TYR A 41 -3.46 -8.91 1.54
N GLU A 42 -3.06 -9.18 2.78
CA GLU A 42 -2.28 -8.22 3.57
C GLU A 42 -0.87 -8.07 3.03
N TYR A 43 -0.24 -9.20 2.65
CA TYR A 43 1.05 -9.21 1.97
C TYR A 43 1.00 -8.43 0.64
N TYR A 44 -0.02 -8.68 -0.18
CA TYR A 44 -0.20 -7.97 -1.46
C TYR A 44 -0.41 -6.46 -1.29
N THR A 45 -1.08 -6.03 -0.22
CA THR A 45 -1.27 -4.61 0.09
C THR A 45 0.07 -3.89 0.27
N ARG A 46 1.14 -4.60 0.64
CA ARG A 46 2.49 -4.04 0.88
C ARG A 46 3.43 -4.14 -0.33
N CYS A 47 3.33 -5.15 -1.17
CA CYS A 47 4.23 -5.30 -2.34
C CYS A 47 3.62 -4.87 -3.67
N GLN A 48 2.29 -4.91 -3.79
CA GLN A 48 1.54 -4.64 -5.03
C GLN A 48 2.07 -5.44 -6.24
N ASP A 49 2.59 -6.64 -5.97
CA ASP A 49 3.17 -7.57 -6.93
C ASP A 49 2.58 -8.98 -6.72
N LEU A 50 1.78 -9.44 -7.69
CA LEU A 50 1.11 -10.73 -7.61
C LEU A 50 2.06 -11.92 -7.81
N GLU A 51 3.16 -11.74 -8.55
CA GLU A 51 4.15 -12.80 -8.75
C GLU A 51 4.89 -13.08 -7.45
N GLU A 52 5.30 -12.02 -6.75
CA GLU A 52 5.94 -12.16 -5.45
C GLU A 52 4.99 -12.79 -4.43
N VAL A 53 3.72 -12.34 -4.38
CA VAL A 53 2.70 -12.96 -3.50
C VAL A 53 2.59 -14.45 -3.80
N ALA A 54 2.41 -14.84 -5.06
CA ALA A 54 2.23 -16.23 -5.43
C ALA A 54 3.44 -17.10 -5.07
N ASN A 55 4.66 -16.58 -5.25
CA ASN A 55 5.88 -17.34 -4.98
C ASN A 55 6.20 -17.45 -3.48
N GLU A 56 5.96 -16.39 -2.70
CA GLU A 56 6.30 -16.37 -1.27
C GLU A 56 5.23 -17.04 -0.41
N VAL A 57 3.96 -16.79 -0.72
CA VAL A 57 2.83 -17.26 0.10
C VAL A 57 2.61 -18.77 -0.04
N CYS A 58 3.02 -19.38 -1.15
CA CYS A 58 2.92 -20.83 -1.35
C CYS A 58 4.01 -21.64 -0.64
N LYS A 59 4.96 -21.01 0.05
CA LYS A 59 6.01 -21.71 0.82
C LYS A 59 5.45 -22.12 2.19
N ASP A 60 5.75 -23.35 2.64
CA ASP A 60 5.23 -23.89 3.90
C ASP A 60 5.64 -23.10 5.15
N ASP A 61 6.79 -22.40 5.10
CA ASP A 61 7.31 -21.58 6.20
C ASP A 61 6.84 -20.12 6.15
N PHE A 62 5.88 -19.78 5.28
CA PHE A 62 5.40 -18.41 5.18
C PHE A 62 4.77 -17.94 6.49
N LYS A 63 5.42 -16.97 7.12
CA LYS A 63 4.88 -16.21 8.25
C LYS A 63 4.95 -14.74 7.90
N LEU A 64 3.84 -14.06 8.10
CA LEU A 64 3.79 -12.61 8.02
C LEU A 64 4.50 -12.03 9.27
N THR A 65 5.82 -11.96 9.24
CA THR A 65 6.60 -11.20 10.25
C THR A 65 6.51 -9.70 9.94
N ARG A 66 6.73 -8.85 10.95
CA ARG A 66 6.71 -7.36 10.92
C ARG A 66 7.03 -6.83 9.52
N LEU A 67 5.99 -6.38 8.82
CA LEU A 67 6.02 -6.07 7.38
C LEU A 67 6.76 -4.76 7.11
N GLU A 68 8.01 -4.86 6.64
CA GLU A 68 8.83 -3.70 6.31
C GLU A 68 8.53 -3.18 4.89
N VAL A 69 8.44 -1.86 4.76
CA VAL A 69 8.40 -1.19 3.44
C VAL A 69 9.76 -1.33 2.78
N LYS A 70 9.78 -1.96 1.60
CA LYS A 70 11.02 -2.19 0.85
C LYS A 70 11.23 -1.11 -0.20
N LEU A 71 12.49 -0.75 -0.40
CA LEU A 71 12.88 0.19 -1.45
C LEU A 71 12.51 -0.36 -2.84
N ASN A 72 12.07 0.54 -3.73
CA ASN A 72 11.66 0.22 -5.11
C ASN A 72 10.45 -0.73 -5.24
N ARG A 73 9.75 -1.02 -4.15
CA ARG A 73 8.50 -1.79 -4.14
C ARG A 73 7.33 -0.92 -3.72
N PRO A 74 6.36 -0.67 -4.62
CA PRO A 74 5.23 0.16 -4.27
C PRO A 74 4.30 -0.56 -3.30
N PHE A 75 3.72 0.18 -2.37
CA PHE A 75 2.69 -0.33 -1.46
C PHE A 75 1.39 0.44 -1.65
N LYS A 76 0.27 -0.17 -1.27
CA LYS A 76 -1.05 0.48 -1.32
C LYS A 76 -1.05 1.69 -0.37
N PRO A 77 -1.24 2.90 -0.87
CA PRO A 77 -1.22 4.08 -0.01
C PRO A 77 -2.38 4.05 1.00
N MET A 78 -2.11 4.51 2.24
CA MET A 78 -3.12 4.58 3.30
C MET A 78 -4.29 5.50 2.91
N LEU A 79 -5.52 5.08 3.16
CA LEU A 79 -6.70 5.91 2.88
C LEU A 79 -7.11 6.69 4.14
N ALA A 80 -7.73 7.85 3.92
CA ALA A 80 -8.32 8.65 4.99
C ALA A 80 -9.82 8.36 5.09
N GLU A 81 -10.32 8.22 6.31
CA GLU A 81 -11.75 8.13 6.60
C GLU A 81 -12.39 9.51 6.50
N ARG A 82 -13.64 9.59 6.05
CA ARG A 82 -14.37 10.87 6.01
C ARG A 82 -15.10 11.07 7.33
N VAL A 83 -14.69 12.10 8.07
CA VAL A 83 -15.26 12.44 9.39
C VAL A 83 -15.91 13.82 9.33
N LEU A 84 -17.05 14.00 10.01
CA LEU A 84 -17.68 15.30 10.18
C LEU A 84 -16.92 16.12 11.22
N VAL A 85 -16.87 17.45 11.06
CA VAL A 85 -16.10 18.35 11.93
C VAL A 85 -16.49 18.17 13.41
N ASP A 86 -17.79 18.02 13.68
CA ASP A 86 -18.32 17.86 15.05
C ASP A 86 -17.88 16.54 15.73
N GLU A 87 -17.49 15.53 14.94
CA GLU A 87 -17.08 14.21 15.43
C GLU A 87 -15.56 14.03 15.49
N VAL A 88 -14.78 15.03 15.04
CA VAL A 88 -13.31 14.92 14.95
C VAL A 88 -12.69 14.65 16.31
N GLU A 89 -13.07 15.37 17.36
CA GLU A 89 -12.48 15.18 18.70
C GLU A 89 -12.71 13.77 19.24
N LYS A 90 -13.91 13.23 19.04
CA LYS A 90 -14.27 11.87 19.45
C LYS A 90 -13.47 10.83 18.65
N TRP A 91 -13.34 11.03 17.34
CA TRP A 91 -12.61 10.13 16.46
C TRP A 91 -11.11 10.12 16.78
N MET A 92 -10.52 11.30 16.99
CA MET A 92 -9.10 11.45 17.33
C MET A 92 -8.78 10.91 18.73
N SER A 93 -9.67 11.08 19.70
CA SER A 93 -9.48 10.50 21.05
C SER A 93 -9.43 8.97 21.00
N LYS A 94 -10.36 8.34 20.26
CA LYS A 94 -10.35 6.89 20.06
C LYS A 94 -9.05 6.41 19.40
N THR A 95 -8.60 7.14 18.38
CA THR A 95 -7.37 6.80 17.65
C THR A 95 -6.13 6.95 18.53
N ARG A 96 -6.07 7.99 19.39
CA ARG A 96 -4.97 8.17 20.35
C ARG A 96 -4.87 6.99 21.30
N ASP A 97 -5.99 6.54 21.87
CA ASP A 97 -5.98 5.46 22.85
C ASP A 97 -5.46 4.15 22.21
N LEU A 98 -5.80 3.87 20.94
CA LEU A 98 -5.22 2.74 20.18
C LEU A 98 -3.71 2.87 19.99
N TYR A 99 -3.22 4.07 19.64
CA TYR A 99 -1.77 4.31 19.51
C TYR A 99 -1.03 4.14 20.84
N LEU A 100 -1.64 4.56 21.96
CA LEU A 100 -1.02 4.40 23.28
C LEU A 100 -0.94 2.93 23.68
N GLU A 101 -1.98 2.13 23.41
CA GLU A 101 -1.95 0.68 23.65
C GLU A 101 -0.83 -0.02 22.86
N GLU A 102 -0.58 0.37 21.59
CA GLU A 102 0.50 -0.20 20.78
C GLU A 102 1.91 0.25 21.23
N VAL A 103 2.02 1.45 21.79
CA VAL A 103 3.29 2.08 22.19
C VAL A 103 3.66 1.73 23.64
N GLU A 104 2.71 1.40 24.52
CA GLU A 104 2.97 0.93 25.88
C GLU A 104 3.85 -0.34 25.89
N ASP A 105 3.64 -1.25 24.94
CA ASP A 105 4.48 -2.44 24.74
C ASP A 105 5.93 -2.10 24.30
N GLU A 106 6.16 -0.95 23.65
CA GLU A 106 7.50 -0.48 23.22
C GLU A 106 8.17 0.46 24.26
N VAL A 107 7.39 1.17 25.10
CA VAL A 107 7.87 2.21 26.02
C VAL A 107 8.29 1.69 27.40
N GLU A 108 7.91 0.48 27.81
CA GLU A 108 8.53 -0.16 29.00
C GLU A 108 10.07 -0.27 28.91
N ALA A 109 10.65 -0.12 27.71
CA ALA A 109 12.09 -0.08 27.47
C ALA A 109 12.75 1.31 27.60
N SER A 110 12.00 2.42 27.59
CA SER A 110 12.53 3.79 27.70
C SER A 110 11.78 4.62 28.74
N SER A 111 12.45 4.91 29.84
CA SER A 111 11.91 5.46 31.09
C SER A 111 11.51 6.93 31.06
N ASP A 112 10.67 7.38 30.11
CA ASP A 112 10.19 8.77 30.14
C ASP A 112 8.73 8.91 29.68
N SER A 113 7.83 8.52 30.59
CA SER A 113 6.36 8.62 30.49
C SER A 113 5.85 10.04 30.23
N THR A 114 6.66 11.07 30.51
CA THR A 114 6.30 12.48 30.35
C THR A 114 6.06 12.88 28.89
N TYR A 115 6.78 12.27 27.95
CA TYR A 115 6.67 12.58 26.51
C TYR A 115 5.30 12.23 25.90
N LEU A 116 4.67 11.14 26.36
CA LEU A 116 3.38 10.69 25.82
C LEU A 116 2.26 11.70 26.10
N SER A 117 2.29 12.35 27.27
CA SER A 117 1.33 13.40 27.64
C SER A 117 1.51 14.72 26.89
N ALA A 118 2.67 14.93 26.25
CA ALA A 118 3.01 16.17 25.56
C ALA A 118 2.73 16.12 24.05
N LEU A 119 2.36 14.96 23.50
CA LEU A 119 2.09 14.80 22.08
C LEU A 119 0.75 15.47 21.69
N PRO A 120 0.70 16.18 20.54
CA PRO A 120 -0.54 16.73 20.04
C PRO A 120 -1.53 15.61 19.71
N LEU A 121 -2.81 15.81 20.07
CA LEU A 121 -3.88 14.82 19.88
C LEU A 121 -4.05 14.41 18.40
N PHE A 122 -3.85 15.36 17.49
CA PHE A 122 -3.89 15.14 16.04
C PHE A 122 -3.15 16.27 15.31
N TYR A 123 -2.79 16.00 14.05
CA TYR A 123 -2.26 17.00 13.12
C TYR A 123 -3.33 17.43 12.13
N ILE A 124 -3.24 18.68 11.67
CA ILE A 124 -4.04 19.20 10.56
C ILE A 124 -3.07 19.56 9.45
N GLU A 125 -3.30 19.01 8.26
CA GLU A 125 -2.56 19.33 7.04
C GLU A 125 -3.50 19.84 5.95
N GLU A 126 -2.96 20.63 5.03
CA GLU A 126 -3.71 21.05 3.84
C GLU A 126 -3.91 19.86 2.89
N LYS A 127 -5.17 19.61 2.53
CA LYS A 127 -5.48 18.58 1.54
C LYS A 127 -5.25 19.12 0.13
N PHE A 128 -4.09 18.84 -0.44
CA PHE A 128 -3.79 19.15 -1.84
C PHE A 128 -4.70 18.37 -2.80
N ASP A 129 -5.17 19.05 -3.86
CA ASP A 129 -5.92 18.45 -4.96
C ASP A 129 -5.01 18.21 -6.16
N GLY A 130 -4.32 17.07 -6.13
CA GLY A 130 -3.40 16.66 -7.17
C GLY A 130 -3.30 15.15 -7.29
N GLU A 131 -2.28 14.70 -8.02
CA GLU A 131 -1.99 13.28 -8.13
C GLU A 131 -1.30 12.75 -6.87
N ARG A 132 -1.77 11.61 -6.39
CA ARG A 132 -1.13 10.92 -5.28
C ARG A 132 0.08 10.16 -5.80
N MET A 133 1.27 10.52 -5.30
CA MET A 133 2.53 9.92 -5.69
C MET A 133 3.22 9.23 -4.50
N LEU A 134 3.75 8.04 -4.75
CA LEU A 134 4.67 7.33 -3.88
C LEU A 134 6.07 7.42 -4.51
N VAL A 135 7.03 7.93 -3.75
CA VAL A 135 8.39 8.19 -4.24
C VAL A 135 9.36 7.30 -3.49
N HIS A 136 10.18 6.56 -4.24
CA HIS A 136 11.33 5.84 -3.71
C HIS A 136 12.59 6.54 -4.17
N LYS A 137 13.45 6.92 -3.22
CA LYS A 137 14.76 7.55 -3.47
C LYS A 137 15.87 6.61 -3.02
N ASP A 138 16.80 6.31 -3.92
CA ASP A 138 17.99 5.52 -3.68
C ASP A 138 19.22 6.27 -4.20
N GLY A 139 19.88 7.02 -3.31
CA GLY A 139 20.89 8.01 -3.69
C GLY A 139 20.31 9.04 -4.66
N ASP A 140 20.84 9.06 -5.89
CA ASP A 140 20.40 9.93 -6.98
C ASP A 140 19.25 9.33 -7.81
N SER A 141 18.93 8.05 -7.61
CA SER A 141 17.85 7.36 -8.33
C SER A 141 16.51 7.64 -7.68
N VAL A 142 15.52 8.03 -8.49
CA VAL A 142 14.16 8.31 -8.02
C VAL A 142 13.16 7.54 -8.86
N ARG A 143 12.30 6.76 -8.20
CA ARG A 143 11.15 6.10 -8.83
C ARG A 143 9.86 6.65 -8.26
N VAL A 144 8.90 6.92 -9.16
CA VAL A 144 7.61 7.52 -8.82
C VAL A 144 6.50 6.57 -9.22
N PHE A 145 5.64 6.24 -8.27
CA PHE A 145 4.47 5.40 -8.44
C PHE A 145 3.20 6.19 -8.16
N GLY A 146 2.14 5.93 -8.92
CA GLY A 146 0.84 6.58 -8.74
C GLY A 146 -0.03 5.87 -7.69
N ARG A 147 -1.29 6.31 -7.56
CA ARG A 147 -2.28 5.76 -6.62
C ARG A 147 -2.46 4.23 -6.72
N THR A 148 -2.39 3.68 -7.92
CA THR A 148 -2.59 2.24 -8.19
C THR A 148 -1.26 1.50 -8.34
N SER A 149 -0.17 2.03 -7.77
CA SER A 149 1.17 1.44 -7.82
C SER A 149 1.77 1.29 -9.22
N LYS A 150 1.17 1.93 -10.22
CA LYS A 150 1.73 2.03 -11.57
C LYS A 150 2.89 3.00 -11.56
N GLU A 151 3.99 2.61 -12.18
CA GLU A 151 5.16 3.47 -12.32
C GLU A 151 4.92 4.61 -13.32
N TRP A 152 5.28 5.82 -12.91
CA TRP A 152 5.20 7.07 -13.68
C TRP A 152 6.53 7.84 -13.69
N SER A 153 7.64 7.20 -13.30
CA SER A 153 8.97 7.78 -13.26
C SER A 153 9.35 8.49 -14.56
N ALA A 154 9.00 7.94 -15.72
CA ALA A 154 9.31 8.53 -17.03
C ALA A 154 8.70 9.93 -17.24
N ILE A 155 7.58 10.24 -16.57
CA ILE A 155 6.88 11.53 -16.70
C ILE A 155 7.35 12.50 -15.59
N TYR A 156 7.38 12.01 -14.34
CA TYR A 156 7.56 12.90 -13.18
C TYR A 156 9.01 13.00 -12.70
N ALA A 157 9.83 11.95 -12.85
CA ALA A 157 11.21 11.99 -12.37
C ALA A 157 12.03 13.12 -13.02
N PRO A 158 11.95 13.42 -14.33
CA PRO A 158 12.71 14.52 -14.92
C PRO A 158 12.45 15.89 -14.27
N ALA A 159 11.23 16.13 -13.78
CA ALA A 159 10.87 17.40 -13.14
C ALA A 159 11.14 17.38 -11.63
N LEU A 160 10.93 16.25 -10.96
CA LEU A 160 10.95 16.17 -9.50
C LEU A 160 12.28 15.70 -8.92
N GLN A 161 13.09 14.94 -9.67
CA GLN A 161 14.28 14.26 -9.15
C GLN A 161 15.27 15.25 -8.52
N LYS A 162 15.55 16.38 -9.17
CA LYS A 162 16.44 17.40 -8.62
C LYS A 162 15.95 17.89 -7.25
N VAL A 163 14.68 18.26 -7.16
CA VAL A 163 14.07 18.78 -5.93
C VAL A 163 14.06 17.72 -4.83
N ILE A 164 13.73 16.47 -5.17
CA ILE A 164 13.68 15.35 -4.21
C ILE A 164 15.08 15.05 -3.68
N VAL A 165 16.08 14.96 -4.57
CA VAL A 165 17.46 14.62 -4.17
C VAL A 165 18.07 15.70 -3.27
N GLU A 166 17.79 16.97 -3.56
CA GLU A 166 18.30 18.11 -2.79
C GLU A 166 17.62 18.29 -1.42
N ASN A 167 16.34 17.93 -1.28
CA ASN A 167 15.55 18.23 -0.08
C ASN A 167 15.25 17.02 0.82
N VAL A 168 15.51 15.79 0.37
CA VAL A 168 15.28 14.57 1.16
C VAL A 168 16.63 13.94 1.52
N SER A 169 17.03 14.05 2.79
CA SER A 169 18.23 13.39 3.32
C SER A 169 18.10 11.86 3.24
N ALA A 170 19.23 11.18 3.04
CA ALA A 170 19.32 9.72 3.09
C ALA A 170 19.37 9.22 4.55
#